data_AF-A0A947B4N0-F1
#
_entry.id   AF-A0A947B4N0-F1
#
_cell.length_a   1.000
_cell.length_b   1.000
_cell.length_c   1.000
_cell.angle_alpha   90.00
_cell.angle_beta   90.00
_cell.angle_gamma   90.00
#
_symmetry.space_group_name_H-M   'P 1'
#
loop_
_entity.id
_entity.type
_entity.pdbx_description
1 polymer ?
#
loop_
_entity_poly.entity_id
_entity_poly.type
_entity_poly.pdbx_seq_one_letter_code
_entity_poly.pdbx_strand_id
1 'polypeptide(L)'
;MKKIEILALLLSLCVCTTALAGEETEIFNNNEYGGVTKQITYSENDANFNKGMRKIVASYDSEGNKKKMEVYATKSHAEKAGWYKKVIYYWGRKKVSEAYSTDSDSAKYGFHKMVSYLDDNNRLEKREYFLNKDSLAAKLGVYRRVVHYDDNEKATQVEDLDIQGNIVVIE
;
A
#
# COMPACT_ATOMS: atom_id res chain seq x y z
N MET A 1 5.59 46.18 -58.35
CA MET A 1 4.49 45.25 -58.66
C MET A 1 4.15 44.45 -57.40
N LYS A 2 2.86 44.51 -57.02
CA LYS A 2 2.08 43.68 -56.08
C LYS A 2 2.49 43.60 -54.59
N LYS A 3 1.60 44.19 -53.79
CA LYS A 3 1.34 44.00 -52.35
C LYS A 3 0.98 42.55 -52.03
N ILE A 4 1.37 42.07 -50.84
CA ILE A 4 0.59 41.11 -50.05
C ILE A 4 0.59 41.62 -48.60
N GLU A 5 -0.58 42.10 -48.16
CA GLU A 5 -0.97 42.35 -46.78
C GLU A 5 -1.54 41.04 -46.19
N ILE A 6 -1.33 40.78 -44.89
CA ILE A 6 -2.12 39.99 -43.90
C ILE A 6 -1.37 40.28 -42.57
N LEU A 7 -1.77 41.16 -41.65
CA LEU A 7 -2.99 41.39 -40.88
C LEU A 7 -3.52 40.17 -40.10
N ALA A 8 -3.51 40.34 -38.77
CA ALA A 8 -4.41 39.80 -37.75
C ALA A 8 -4.18 38.37 -37.20
N LEU A 9 -3.82 38.38 -35.90
CA LEU A 9 -4.61 37.78 -34.83
C LEU A 9 -4.63 36.24 -34.78
N LEU A 10 -3.91 35.64 -33.84
CA LEU A 10 -4.56 34.96 -32.72
C LEU A 10 -3.56 34.64 -31.62
N LEU A 11 -3.70 35.41 -30.54
CA LEU A 11 -3.28 35.09 -29.20
C LEU A 11 -3.97 33.78 -28.78
N SER A 12 -3.40 32.64 -29.14
CA SER A 12 -3.72 31.38 -28.50
C SER A 12 -2.71 31.19 -27.37
N LEU A 13 -3.08 31.71 -26.20
CA LEU A 13 -2.58 31.17 -24.93
C LEU A 13 -2.82 29.66 -24.99
N CYS A 14 -1.81 28.89 -25.37
CA CYS A 14 -1.76 27.49 -25.01
C CYS A 14 -1.45 27.48 -23.50
N VAL A 15 -2.49 27.72 -22.70
CA VAL A 15 -2.49 27.24 -21.32
C VAL A 15 -2.53 25.73 -21.47
N CYS A 16 -1.35 25.13 -21.61
CA CYS A 16 -1.19 23.75 -21.23
C CYS A 16 -1.61 23.72 -19.77
N THR A 17 -2.84 23.24 -19.53
CA THR A 17 -3.29 22.90 -18.21
C THR A 17 -2.28 21.89 -17.70
N THR A 18 -1.39 22.37 -16.85
CA THR A 18 -0.49 21.54 -16.07
C THR A 18 -1.39 20.48 -15.46
N ALA A 19 -1.16 19.22 -15.82
CA ALA A 19 -1.70 18.12 -15.06
C ALA A 19 -1.38 18.43 -13.60
N LEU A 20 -2.41 18.74 -12.80
CA LEU A 20 -2.30 18.89 -11.36
C LEU A 20 -2.01 17.49 -10.83
N ALA A 21 -0.75 17.08 -10.96
CA ALA A 21 -0.17 15.99 -10.20
C ALA A 21 -0.42 16.30 -8.73
N GLY A 22 -0.85 15.31 -7.95
CA GLY A 22 -1.11 15.50 -6.52
C GLY A 22 0.04 16.25 -5.84
N GLU A 23 -0.26 17.40 -5.23
CA GLU A 23 0.74 18.23 -4.57
C GLU A 23 1.31 17.45 -3.38
N GLU A 24 2.63 17.30 -3.33
CA GLU A 24 3.32 16.71 -2.19
C GLU A 24 3.37 17.75 -1.07
N THR A 25 2.74 17.45 0.06
CA THR A 25 2.72 18.31 1.25
C THR A 25 3.48 17.64 2.38
N GLU A 26 4.38 18.38 3.03
CA GLU A 26 4.93 17.98 4.31
C GLU A 26 3.87 18.15 5.40
N ILE A 27 3.55 17.08 6.12
CA ILE A 27 2.47 17.06 7.12
C ILE A 27 2.98 16.87 8.54
N PHE A 28 4.24 16.48 8.72
CA PHE A 28 4.85 16.31 10.03
C PHE A 28 6.37 16.44 9.95
N ASN A 29 6.94 17.15 10.92
CA ASN A 29 8.38 17.27 11.13
C ASN A 29 8.81 16.49 12.36
N ASN A 30 10.00 15.88 12.31
CA ASN A 30 10.57 15.05 13.37
C ASN A 30 9.67 13.85 13.75
N ASN A 31 9.32 13.04 12.75
CA ASN A 31 8.55 11.79 12.90
C ASN A 31 9.29 10.75 13.78
N GLU A 32 8.69 9.57 13.98
CA GLU A 32 9.30 8.50 14.79
C GLU A 32 10.68 8.00 14.28
N TYR A 33 11.10 8.41 13.08
CA TYR A 33 12.39 8.12 12.47
C TYR A 33 13.34 9.31 12.47
N GLY A 34 12.98 10.42 13.14
CA GLY A 34 13.78 11.64 13.22
C GLY A 34 13.78 12.51 11.95
N GLY A 35 12.94 12.19 10.96
CA GLY A 35 12.85 12.93 9.70
C GLY A 35 11.46 13.51 9.45
N VAL A 36 11.07 13.60 8.18
CA VAL A 36 9.80 14.24 7.76
C VAL A 36 8.78 13.22 7.28
N THR A 37 7.50 13.54 7.43
CA THR A 37 6.40 12.79 6.83
C THR A 37 5.70 13.66 5.80
N LYS A 38 5.57 13.12 4.60
CA LYS A 38 4.95 13.76 3.44
C LYS A 38 3.68 13.04 3.03
N GLN A 39 2.76 13.76 2.45
CA GLN A 39 1.49 13.26 1.94
C GLN A 39 1.26 13.73 0.51
N ILE A 40 0.73 12.83 -0.32
CA ILE A 40 0.20 13.16 -1.65
C ILE A 40 -1.25 12.70 -1.67
N THR A 41 -2.17 13.60 -2.06
CA THR A 41 -3.56 13.24 -2.36
C THR A 41 -3.79 13.40 -3.85
N TYR A 42 -4.29 12.34 -4.49
CA TYR A 42 -4.52 12.33 -5.92
C TYR A 42 -5.94 12.79 -6.23
N SER A 43 -6.07 13.72 -7.18
CA SER A 43 -7.37 14.10 -7.74
C SER A 43 -7.94 12.99 -8.61
N GLU A 44 -9.25 12.98 -8.85
CA GLU A 44 -9.89 11.93 -9.66
C GLU A 44 -9.37 11.86 -11.11
N ASN A 45 -8.83 12.97 -11.62
CA ASN A 45 -8.25 13.06 -12.96
C ASN A 45 -6.77 12.63 -13.02
N ASP A 46 -6.13 12.35 -11.87
CA ASP A 46 -4.73 11.93 -11.81
C ASP A 46 -4.56 10.47 -12.27
N ALA A 47 -3.49 10.19 -13.03
CA ALA A 47 -3.17 8.85 -13.50
C ALA A 47 -3.00 7.83 -12.34
N ASN A 48 -2.51 8.26 -11.18
CA ASN A 48 -2.37 7.41 -9.99
C ASN A 48 -3.71 7.09 -9.35
N PHE A 49 -4.66 8.03 -9.38
CA PHE A 49 -6.05 7.77 -8.95
C PHE A 49 -6.69 6.70 -9.83
N ASN A 50 -6.49 6.81 -11.15
CA ASN A 50 -6.96 5.80 -12.11
C ASN A 50 -6.29 4.43 -11.94
N LYS A 51 -5.06 4.39 -11.41
CA LYS A 51 -4.38 3.14 -10.99
C LYS A 51 -4.87 2.62 -9.62
N GLY A 52 -5.80 3.33 -8.97
CA GLY A 52 -6.42 2.91 -7.72
C GLY A 52 -5.82 3.51 -6.46
N MET A 53 -4.95 4.52 -6.56
CA MET A 53 -4.33 5.17 -5.41
C MET A 53 -5.02 6.50 -5.10
N ARG A 54 -5.63 6.63 -3.93
CA ARG A 54 -6.27 7.87 -3.48
C ARG A 54 -5.28 8.78 -2.77
N LYS A 55 -4.44 8.20 -1.90
CA LYS A 55 -3.53 8.94 -1.04
C LYS A 55 -2.29 8.12 -0.72
N ILE A 56 -1.15 8.77 -0.65
CA ILE A 56 0.10 8.20 -0.14
C ILE A 56 0.58 9.04 1.04
N VAL A 57 1.05 8.39 2.11
CA VAL A 57 1.75 9.02 3.23
C VAL A 57 3.11 8.33 3.38
N ALA A 58 4.21 9.05 3.22
CA ALA A 58 5.55 8.51 3.29
C ALA A 58 6.35 9.19 4.40
N SER A 59 6.97 8.39 5.26
CA SER A 59 7.84 8.85 6.35
C SER A 59 9.29 8.52 6.05
N TYR A 60 10.15 9.52 6.23
CA TYR A 60 11.58 9.49 5.96
C TYR A 60 12.37 9.71 7.26
N ASP A 61 13.59 9.19 7.33
CA ASP A 61 14.53 9.50 8.41
C ASP A 61 15.25 10.84 8.17
N SER A 62 16.13 11.23 9.09
CA SER A 62 16.91 12.47 9.01
C SER A 62 17.88 12.54 7.83
N GLU A 63 18.22 11.39 7.22
CA GLU A 63 19.08 11.30 6.03
C GLU A 63 18.27 11.31 4.73
N GLY A 64 16.93 11.35 4.82
CA GLY A 64 16.03 11.32 3.67
C GLY A 64 15.75 9.90 3.15
N ASN A 65 16.16 8.84 3.86
CA ASN A 65 15.81 7.49 3.47
C ASN A 65 14.35 7.21 3.83
N LYS A 66 13.61 6.60 2.89
CA LYS A 66 12.22 6.19 3.12
C LYS A 66 12.19 5.05 4.15
N LYS A 67 11.41 5.22 5.23
CA LYS A 67 11.26 4.23 6.32
C LYS A 67 9.90 3.56 6.32
N LYS A 68 8.85 4.29 5.96
CA LYS A 68 7.48 3.80 5.94
C LYS A 68 6.68 4.46 4.82
N MET A 69 5.82 3.70 4.15
CA MET A 69 4.90 4.22 3.15
C MET A 69 3.51 3.61 3.34
N GLU A 70 2.50 4.45 3.50
CA GLU A 70 1.10 4.07 3.54
C GLU A 70 0.43 4.44 2.23
N VAL A 71 -0.24 3.48 1.60
CA VAL A 71 -1.01 3.65 0.37
C VAL A 71 -2.47 3.39 0.68
N TYR A 72 -3.32 4.36 0.40
CA TYR A 72 -4.76 4.27 0.56
C TYR A 72 -5.41 4.10 -0.81
N ALA A 73 -6.18 3.04 -0.97
CA ALA A 73 -6.85 2.73 -2.23
C ALA A 73 -8.04 3.66 -2.48
N THR A 74 -8.39 3.85 -3.75
CA THR A 74 -9.73 4.32 -4.13
C THR A 74 -10.76 3.25 -3.79
N LYS A 75 -12.03 3.64 -3.62
CA LYS A 75 -13.12 2.70 -3.33
C LYS A 75 -13.22 1.60 -4.40
N SER A 76 -13.20 1.99 -5.67
CA SER A 76 -13.29 1.06 -6.81
C SER A 76 -12.11 0.09 -6.89
N HIS A 77 -10.91 0.52 -6.51
CA HIS A 77 -9.76 -0.38 -6.43
C HIS A 77 -9.85 -1.30 -5.22
N ALA A 78 -10.28 -0.79 -4.07
CA ALA A 78 -10.43 -1.60 -2.85
C ALA A 78 -11.46 -2.73 -3.05
N GLU A 79 -12.57 -2.46 -3.73
CA GLU A 79 -13.60 -3.45 -4.06
C GLU A 79 -13.07 -4.55 -5.00
N LYS A 80 -12.15 -4.22 -5.91
CA LYS A 80 -11.57 -5.18 -6.87
C LYS A 80 -10.39 -5.96 -6.30
N ALA A 81 -9.52 -5.27 -5.56
CA ALA A 81 -8.25 -5.81 -5.09
C ALA A 81 -8.35 -6.42 -3.68
N GLY A 82 -9.43 -6.15 -2.95
CA GLY A 82 -9.71 -6.74 -1.65
C GLY A 82 -9.05 -6.04 -0.45
N TRP A 83 -8.37 -4.91 -0.66
CA TRP A 83 -7.71 -4.15 0.41
C TRP A 83 -7.91 -2.65 0.24
N TYR A 84 -8.05 -1.91 1.35
CA TYR A 84 -8.24 -0.45 1.33
C TYR A 84 -6.99 0.33 1.74
N LYS A 85 -6.07 -0.30 2.48
CA LYS A 85 -4.81 0.28 2.93
C LYS A 85 -3.67 -0.73 2.80
N LYS A 86 -2.53 -0.27 2.33
CA LYS A 86 -1.24 -0.97 2.42
C LYS A 86 -0.24 -0.13 3.20
N VAL A 87 0.59 -0.77 4.02
CA VAL A 87 1.72 -0.14 4.71
C VAL A 87 2.97 -0.91 4.33
N ILE A 88 4.03 -0.21 3.93
CA ILE A 88 5.31 -0.82 3.58
C ILE A 88 6.37 -0.21 4.49
N TYR A 89 7.09 -1.06 5.20
CA TYR A 89 8.24 -0.70 6.02
C TYR A 89 9.53 -1.06 5.28
N TYR A 90 10.52 -0.17 5.37
CA TYR A 90 11.79 -0.28 4.68
C TYR A 90 12.95 -0.40 5.68
N TRP A 91 13.66 -1.52 5.63
CA TRP A 91 14.85 -1.80 6.43
C TRP A 91 16.02 -2.20 5.52
N GLY A 92 16.74 -1.21 5.00
CA GLY A 92 17.73 -1.46 3.96
C GLY A 92 17.08 -2.03 2.70
N ARG A 93 17.50 -3.22 2.27
CA ARG A 93 16.89 -3.92 1.13
C ARG A 93 15.63 -4.71 1.50
N LYS A 94 15.46 -5.05 2.79
CA LYS A 94 14.30 -5.79 3.29
C LYS A 94 13.05 -4.93 3.30
N LYS A 95 11.93 -5.56 2.98
CA LYS A 95 10.60 -4.94 3.01
C LYS A 95 9.63 -5.82 3.75
N VAL A 96 8.86 -5.19 4.62
CA VAL A 96 7.67 -5.81 5.23
C VAL A 96 6.47 -5.02 4.76
N SER A 97 5.45 -5.70 4.24
CA SER A 97 4.24 -5.04 3.79
C SER A 97 3.01 -5.58 4.49
N GLU A 98 2.18 -4.69 4.98
CA GLU A 98 0.87 -4.98 5.55
C GLU A 98 -0.21 -4.61 4.51
N ALA A 99 -1.20 -5.47 4.33
CA ALA A 99 -2.41 -5.18 3.58
C ALA A 99 -3.62 -5.35 4.51
N TYR A 100 -4.49 -4.35 4.53
CA TYR A 100 -5.71 -4.31 5.34
C TYR A 100 -6.91 -4.59 4.45
N SER A 101 -7.59 -5.69 4.72
CA SER A 101 -8.69 -6.22 3.90
C SER A 101 -9.90 -5.28 3.95
N THR A 102 -10.66 -5.20 2.85
CA THR A 102 -12.02 -4.65 2.93
C THR A 102 -12.91 -5.57 3.76
N ASP A 103 -14.05 -5.07 4.25
CA ASP A 103 -15.01 -5.90 5.00
C ASP A 103 -15.48 -7.11 4.18
N SER A 104 -15.71 -6.92 2.87
CA SER A 104 -16.11 -7.98 1.95
C SER A 104 -15.04 -9.07 1.81
N ASP A 105 -13.79 -8.69 1.56
CA ASP A 105 -12.68 -9.65 1.48
C ASP A 105 -12.40 -10.32 2.82
N SER A 106 -12.51 -9.55 3.90
CA SER A 106 -12.34 -10.07 5.25
C SER A 106 -13.39 -11.12 5.61
N ALA A 107 -14.66 -10.88 5.27
CA ALA A 107 -15.73 -11.85 5.45
C ALA A 107 -15.54 -13.09 4.57
N LYS A 108 -15.06 -12.91 3.33
CA LYS A 108 -14.84 -14.00 2.37
C LYS A 108 -13.67 -14.91 2.75
N TYR A 109 -12.55 -14.33 3.17
CA TYR A 109 -11.30 -15.06 3.42
C TYR A 109 -10.97 -15.27 4.90
N GLY A 110 -11.71 -14.64 5.81
CA GLY A 110 -11.60 -14.85 7.25
C GLY A 110 -10.44 -14.13 7.93
N PHE A 111 -9.81 -13.14 7.29
CA PHE A 111 -8.73 -12.34 7.86
C PHE A 111 -8.89 -10.85 7.52
N HIS A 112 -8.51 -9.96 8.43
CA HIS A 112 -8.62 -8.50 8.25
C HIS A 112 -7.27 -7.84 7.92
N LYS A 113 -6.16 -8.54 8.17
CA LYS A 113 -4.80 -8.06 7.88
C LYS A 113 -3.92 -9.20 7.41
N MET A 114 -3.11 -8.92 6.40
CA MET A 114 -2.05 -9.79 5.91
C MET A 114 -0.71 -9.06 6.00
N VAL A 115 0.33 -9.72 6.49
CA VAL A 115 1.71 -9.19 6.54
C VAL A 115 2.59 -10.07 5.67
N SER A 116 3.26 -9.50 4.68
CA SER A 116 4.21 -10.20 3.80
C SER A 116 5.63 -9.74 4.10
N TYR A 117 6.52 -10.72 4.30
CA TYR A 117 7.95 -10.52 4.53
C TYR A 117 8.71 -10.87 3.25
N LEU A 118 9.48 -9.91 2.75
CA LEU A 118 10.25 -10.04 1.52
C LEU A 118 11.74 -10.06 1.82
N ASP A 119 12.47 -10.95 1.16
CA ASP A 119 13.93 -11.00 1.24
C ASP A 119 14.60 -9.81 0.52
N ASP A 120 15.93 -9.77 0.56
CA ASP A 120 16.72 -8.70 -0.09
C ASP A 120 16.59 -8.66 -1.63
N ASN A 121 16.07 -9.73 -2.23
CA ASN A 121 15.78 -9.86 -3.66
C ASN A 121 14.30 -9.59 -4.00
N ASN A 122 13.49 -9.17 -3.01
CA ASN A 122 12.03 -9.02 -3.10
C ASN A 122 11.26 -10.33 -3.36
N ARG A 123 11.83 -11.49 -2.98
CA ARG A 123 11.12 -12.77 -2.99
C ARG A 123 10.32 -12.92 -1.69
N LEU A 124 9.15 -13.54 -1.78
CA LEU A 124 8.29 -13.75 -0.63
C LEU A 124 8.85 -14.86 0.27
N GLU A 125 9.25 -14.54 1.50
CA GLU A 125 9.72 -15.53 2.48
C GLU A 125 8.56 -16.08 3.31
N LYS A 126 7.66 -15.19 3.75
CA LYS A 126 6.63 -15.54 4.72
C LYS A 126 5.41 -14.62 4.60
N ARG A 127 4.22 -15.16 4.91
CA ARG A 127 3.00 -14.38 5.16
C ARG A 127 2.41 -14.69 6.51
N GLU A 128 1.92 -13.66 7.19
CA GLU A 128 1.08 -13.78 8.38
C GLU A 128 -0.33 -13.27 8.06
N TYR A 129 -1.34 -14.08 8.37
CA TYR A 129 -2.74 -13.74 8.23
C TYR A 129 -3.35 -13.57 9.62
N PHE A 130 -3.88 -12.38 9.91
CA PHE A 130 -4.52 -12.07 11.19
C PHE A 130 -6.01 -12.34 11.04
N LEU A 131 -6.45 -13.43 11.66
CA LEU A 131 -7.79 -13.98 11.46
C LEU A 131 -8.85 -13.17 12.21
N ASN A 132 -10.06 -13.20 11.69
CA ASN A 132 -11.19 -12.53 12.34
C ASN A 132 -11.60 -13.30 13.59
N LYS A 133 -11.98 -12.57 14.66
CA LYS A 133 -12.33 -13.16 15.96
C LYS A 133 -13.56 -14.07 15.90
N ASP A 134 -14.41 -13.90 14.91
CA ASP A 134 -15.62 -14.67 14.65
C ASP A 134 -15.41 -15.83 13.66
N SER A 135 -14.21 -15.94 13.06
CA SER A 135 -13.86 -17.04 12.16
C SER A 135 -13.91 -18.40 12.86
N LEU A 136 -14.12 -19.47 12.09
CA LEU A 136 -14.07 -20.84 12.62
C LEU A 136 -12.71 -21.13 13.29
N ALA A 137 -11.62 -20.64 12.69
CA ALA A 137 -10.27 -20.79 13.23
C ALA A 137 -10.13 -20.11 14.61
N ALA A 138 -10.67 -18.90 14.78
CA ALA A 138 -10.65 -18.21 16.08
C ALA A 138 -11.46 -18.93 17.16
N LYS A 139 -12.56 -19.61 16.79
CA LYS A 139 -13.30 -20.48 17.72
C LYS A 139 -12.49 -21.69 18.19
N LEU A 140 -11.47 -22.08 17.43
CA LEU A 140 -10.49 -23.11 17.75
C LEU A 140 -9.22 -22.53 18.39
N GLY A 141 -9.21 -21.24 18.76
CA GLY A 141 -8.08 -20.57 19.40
C GLY A 141 -7.02 -20.02 18.44
N VAL A 142 -7.21 -20.13 17.13
CA VAL A 142 -6.25 -19.63 16.13
C VAL A 142 -6.59 -18.19 15.73
N TYR A 143 -5.68 -17.27 16.02
CA TYR A 143 -5.83 -15.84 15.71
C TYR A 143 -4.85 -15.37 14.63
N ARG A 144 -3.80 -16.14 14.37
CA ARG A 144 -2.83 -15.83 13.33
C ARG A 144 -2.37 -17.10 12.64
N ARG A 145 -2.37 -17.09 11.30
CA ARG A 145 -1.77 -18.15 10.48
C ARG A 145 -0.49 -17.64 9.83
N VAL A 146 0.58 -18.41 9.92
CA VAL A 146 1.87 -18.12 9.30
C VAL A 146 2.11 -19.13 8.18
N VAL A 147 2.46 -18.64 6.99
CA VAL A 147 2.79 -19.48 5.84
C VAL A 147 4.20 -19.13 5.38
N HIS A 148 5.07 -20.14 5.33
CA HIS A 148 6.43 -20.02 4.82
C HIS A 148 6.49 -20.47 3.37
N TYR A 149 7.36 -19.85 2.60
CA TYR A 149 7.52 -20.11 1.17
C TYR A 149 8.96 -20.51 0.86
N ASP A 150 9.15 -21.36 -0.14
CA ASP A 150 10.46 -21.61 -0.74
C ASP A 150 10.82 -20.52 -1.77
N ASP A 151 12.01 -20.65 -2.36
CA ASP A 151 12.53 -19.74 -3.39
C ASP A 151 11.68 -19.69 -4.68
N ASN A 152 10.78 -20.65 -4.89
CA ASN A 152 9.83 -20.67 -6.01
C ASN A 152 8.43 -20.16 -5.61
N GLU A 153 8.32 -19.49 -4.46
CA GLU A 153 7.06 -19.01 -3.88
C GLU A 153 6.03 -20.12 -3.59
N LYS A 154 6.49 -21.37 -3.42
CA LYS A 154 5.62 -22.47 -3.03
C LYS A 154 5.57 -22.56 -1.51
N ALA A 155 4.36 -22.70 -0.96
CA ALA A 155 4.18 -22.88 0.47
C ALA A 155 4.87 -24.18 0.96
N THR A 156 5.70 -24.07 1.99
CA THR A 156 6.49 -25.16 2.57
C THR A 156 6.05 -25.54 3.98
N GLN A 157 5.58 -24.57 4.76
CA GLN A 157 5.15 -24.76 6.14
C GLN A 157 3.99 -23.83 6.48
N VAL A 158 3.06 -24.32 7.31
CA VAL A 158 1.96 -23.54 7.88
C VAL A 158 1.97 -23.71 9.39
N GLU A 159 1.89 -22.60 10.12
CA GLU A 159 1.76 -22.57 11.58
C GLU A 159 0.49 -21.80 11.95
N ASP A 160 -0.31 -22.38 12.83
CA ASP A 160 -1.47 -21.71 13.41
C ASP A 160 -1.12 -21.27 14.82
N LEU A 161 -1.36 -20.00 15.14
CA LEU A 161 -0.92 -19.36 16.37
C LEU A 161 -2.09 -18.76 17.14
N ASP A 162 -2.01 -18.83 18.47
CA ASP A 162 -2.95 -18.19 19.38
C ASP A 162 -2.72 -16.66 19.44
N ILE A 163 -3.49 -15.98 20.31
CA ILE A 163 -3.39 -14.52 20.46
C ILE A 163 -2.08 -14.06 21.13
N GLN A 164 -1.40 -14.95 21.88
CA GLN A 164 -0.09 -14.70 22.46
C GLN A 164 1.06 -15.06 21.49
N GLY A 165 0.76 -15.75 20.39
CA GLY A 165 1.72 -16.19 19.39
C GLY A 165 2.29 -17.59 19.63
N ASN A 166 1.70 -18.40 20.53
CA ASN A 166 2.08 -19.80 20.70
C ASN A 166 1.42 -20.65 19.61
N ILE A 167 2.08 -21.76 19.23
CA ILE A 167 1.53 -22.71 18.25
C ILE A 167 0.29 -23.40 18.83
N VAL A 168 -0.79 -23.37 18.05
CA VAL A 168 -2.01 -24.14 18.29
C VAL A 168 -1.93 -25.41 17.46
N VAL A 169 -1.91 -26.56 18.14
CA VAL A 169 -2.05 -27.87 17.50
C VAL A 169 -3.51 -28.25 17.56
N ILE A 170 -4.15 -28.34 16.39
CA ILE A 170 -5.51 -28.86 16.27
C ILE A 170 -5.36 -30.35 15.94
N GLU A 171 -5.66 -31.21 16.92
CA GLU A 171 -5.71 -32.67 16.75
C GLU A 171 -6.99 -33.14 16.03
#